data_AF-A0A963NYP3-F1
#
_entry.id   AF-A0A963NYP3-F1
#
_cell.length_a   1.000
_cell.length_b   1.000
_cell.length_c   1.000
_cell.angle_alpha   90.00
_cell.angle_beta   90.00
_cell.angle_gamma   90.00
#
_symmetry.space_group_name_H-M   'P 1'
#
loop_
_entity.id
_entity.type
_entity.pdbx_description
1 polymer ?
#
loop_
_entity_poly.entity_id
_entity_poly.type
_entity_poly.pdbx_seq_one_letter_code
_entity_poly.pdbx_strand_id
1 'polypeptide(L)' 'MNPRLDNARKIKAPHGTTLRAKSWLTEAPLRMLMNNLDAEVAE' A
#
# COMPACT_ATOMS: atom_id res chain seq x y z
N MET A 1 23.55 5.38 1.31
CA MET A 1 22.20 4.82 1.06
C MET A 1 21.28 5.34 2.14
N ASN A 2 20.27 6.13 1.79
CA ASN A 2 19.45 6.89 2.74
C ASN A 2 18.46 5.94 3.47
N PRO A 3 18.56 5.73 4.79
CA PRO A 3 17.65 4.88 5.54
C PRO A 3 16.43 5.69 5.99
N ARG A 4 15.71 6.32 5.05
CA ARG A 4 14.55 7.12 5.42
C ARG A 4 13.34 6.22 5.66
N LEU A 5 13.10 5.95 6.94
CA LEU A 5 11.81 5.49 7.47
C LEU A 5 10.91 6.71 7.67
N ASP A 6 10.33 7.21 6.57
CA ASP A 6 9.44 8.37 6.62
C ASP A 6 8.02 7.93 7.02
N ASN A 7 7.76 7.90 8.33
CA ASN A 7 6.45 7.55 8.90
C ASN A 7 5.33 8.55 8.55
N ALA A 8 5.68 9.71 7.97
CA ALA A 8 4.72 10.72 7.51
C ALA A 8 4.19 10.45 6.09
N ARG A 9 4.53 9.33 5.45
CA ARG A 9 4.03 9.00 4.12
C ARG A 9 2.52 8.77 4.17
N LYS A 10 1.79 9.47 3.31
CA LYS A 10 0.38 9.15 3.03
C LYS A 10 0.32 7.85 2.22
N ILE A 11 -0.14 6.78 2.83
CA ILE A 11 -0.31 5.47 2.19
C ILE A 11 -1.76 5.37 1.72
N LYS A 12 -1.98 4.93 0.48
CA LYS A 12 -3.31 4.61 -0.09
C LYS A 12 -3.21 3.37 -0.96
N ALA A 13 -4.21 2.49 -0.89
CA ALA A 13 -4.25 1.30 -1.75
C ALA A 13 -4.47 1.69 -3.23
N PRO A 14 -3.77 1.04 -4.19
CA PRO A 14 -4.04 1.26 -5.61
C PRO A 14 -5.43 0.73 -6.01
N HIS A 15 -6.11 1.46 -6.88
CA HIS A 15 -7.42 1.09 -7.43
C HIS A 15 -7.31 0.61 -8.89
N GLY A 16 -8.36 -0.03 -9.39
CA GLY A 16 -8.40 -0.57 -10.76
C GLY A 16 -7.64 -1.89 -10.93
N THR A 17 -7.49 -2.33 -12.19
CA THR A 17 -6.96 -3.65 -12.56
C THR A 17 -5.46 -3.67 -12.87
N THR A 18 -4.80 -2.52 -12.84
CA THR A 18 -3.34 -2.43 -13.04
C THR A 18 -2.60 -3.00 -11.83
N LEU A 19 -1.70 -3.95 -12.06
CA LEU A 19 -0.91 -4.59 -11.02
C LEU A 19 0.39 -3.84 -10.76
N ARG A 20 0.77 -3.67 -9.48
CA ARG A 20 2.12 -3.24 -9.08
C ARG A 20 3.01 -4.45 -8.78
N ALA A 21 2.41 -5.51 -8.24
CA ALA A 21 3.05 -6.81 -8.08
C ALA A 21 2.96 -7.65 -9.38
N LYS A 22 3.61 -8.82 -9.41
CA LYS A 22 3.64 -9.68 -10.61
C LYS A 22 2.40 -10.56 -10.78
N SER A 23 1.53 -10.63 -9.77
CA SER A 23 0.32 -11.47 -9.80
C SER A 23 -0.73 -10.96 -8.83
N TRP A 24 -1.99 -11.31 -9.06
CA TRP A 24 -3.08 -10.98 -8.13
C TRP A 24 -2.89 -11.57 -6.73
N LEU A 25 -2.30 -12.76 -6.63
CA LEU A 25 -2.01 -13.41 -5.35
C LEU A 25 -1.06 -12.59 -4.47
N THR A 26 -0.19 -11.79 -5.09
CA THR A 26 0.74 -10.90 -4.38
C THR A 26 0.24 -9.46 -4.29
N GLU A 27 -0.56 -9.01 -5.26
CA GLU A 27 -1.20 -7.69 -5.27
C GLU A 27 -2.30 -7.58 -4.21
N ALA A 28 -3.14 -8.60 -4.04
CA ALA A 28 -4.26 -8.57 -3.08
C ALA A 28 -3.80 -8.30 -1.63
N PRO A 29 -2.86 -9.07 -1.05
CA PRO A 29 -2.38 -8.77 0.31
C PRO A 29 -1.65 -7.41 0.40
N LEU A 30 -0.96 -6.98 -0.66
CA LEU A 30 -0.35 -5.65 -0.72
C LEU A 30 -1.41 -4.55 -0.62
N ARG A 31 -2.50 -4.66 -1.38
CA ARG A 31 -3.62 -3.70 -1.33
C ARG A 31 -4.29 -3.68 0.03
N MET A 32 -4.52 -4.86 0.63
CA MET A 32 -5.09 -4.96 1.98
C MET A 32 -4.19 -4.30 3.04
N LEU A 33 -2.88 -4.54 2.98
CA LEU A 33 -1.92 -3.87 3.87
C LEU A 33 -1.94 -2.35 3.70
N MET A 34 -1.93 -1.87 2.46
CA MET A 34 -1.96 -0.43 2.18
C MET A 34 -3.29 0.20 2.61
N ASN A 35 -4.41 -0.52 2.50
CA ASN A 35 -5.72 -0.05 2.96
C ASN A 35 -5.77 0.11 4.49
N ASN A 36 -5.18 -0.83 5.24
CA ASN A 36 -5.10 -0.73 6.71
C ASN A 36 -4.28 0.48 7.18
N LEU A 37 -3.39 0.99 6.33
CA LEU A 37 -2.52 2.13 6.63
C LEU A 37 -3.00 3.43 5.96
N ASP A 38 -4.17 3.41 5.32
CA ASP A 38 -4.77 4.61 4.74
C ASP A 38 -5.25 5.54 5.85
N ALA A 39 -4.94 6.83 5.77
CA ALA A 39 -5.28 7.81 6.80
C ALA A 39 -6.81 8.00 6.98
N GLU A 40 -7.61 7.56 6.02
CA GLU A 40 -9.09 7.58 6.12
C GLU A 40 -9.66 6.30 6.76
N VAL A 41 -8.84 5.24 6.91
CA VAL A 41 -9.26 3.91 7.40
C VAL A 41 -8.57 3.54 8.72
N ALA A 42 -7.30 3.93 8.88
CA ALA A 42 -6.52 3.74 10.10
C ALA A 42 -7.11 4.56 11.26
N GLU A 43 -7.02 4.02 12.47
CA GLU A 43 -7.48 4.65 13.73
C GLU A 43 -6.56 5.77 14.22
#